data_AF-A0A9E0TMF0-F1
#
_entry.id   AF-A0A9E0TMF0-F1
#
_cell.length_a   1.000
_cell.length_b   1.000
_cell.length_c   1.000
_cell.angle_alpha   90.00
_cell.angle_beta   90.00
_cell.angle_gamma   90.00
#
_symmetry.space_group_name_H-M   'P 1'
#
loop_
_entity.id
_entity.type
_entity.pdbx_description
1 polymer ?
#
loop_
_entity_poly.entity_id
_entity_poly.type
_entity_poly.pdbx_seq_one_letter_code
_entity_poly.pdbx_strand_id
1 'polypeptide(L)'
;MSSHSLPLTSYRSAARSLGAKSAGAATLGLVAVAAAVPQASAQIVGVTFTGTTTGVAKAISNFASMDTGVVATTDFSDSDFKIVSSNDSRDGFWSALRGAHGASIATLSLSQSAATNFAKNAVIGSGTTFSTNYAELNSYGGTAAAGWINATGYLGIKFSTGGGVHYGWIKLQTNSDASQWTILSGAYNSVANQSILAGQAATPVPEPATSAALLALGAAGLVAYRQRKKLQRAAA
;
A
#
# COMPACT_ATOMS: atom_id res chain seq x y z
N MET A 1 65.13 49.37 33.22
CA MET A 1 64.85 50.20 32.03
C MET A 1 63.47 49.78 31.54
N SER A 2 62.41 50.56 31.55
CA SER A 2 62.20 51.94 31.94
C SER A 2 60.73 52.09 32.34
N SER A 3 60.49 52.84 33.41
CA SER A 3 59.23 53.48 33.74
C SER A 3 58.83 54.49 32.66
N HIS A 4 57.56 54.56 32.26
CA HIS A 4 56.99 55.79 31.71
C HIS A 4 55.47 55.91 31.94
N SER A 5 55.15 56.76 32.92
CA SER A 5 54.16 57.84 32.96
C SER A 5 53.01 57.93 31.92
N LEU A 6 51.82 58.17 32.48
CA LEU A 6 50.48 58.49 31.92
C LEU A 6 50.42 59.68 30.94
N PRO A 7 49.26 59.90 30.26
CA PRO A 7 48.35 60.93 30.78
C PRO A 7 46.85 60.63 30.67
N LEU A 8 46.09 61.29 31.56
CA LEU A 8 44.63 61.43 31.57
C LEU A 8 44.18 62.47 30.53
N THR A 9 43.08 62.18 29.81
CA THR A 9 42.24 63.23 29.21
C THR A 9 40.77 62.90 29.41
N SER A 10 40.13 63.67 30.27
CA SER A 10 38.69 63.79 30.40
C SER A 10 38.08 64.51 29.21
N TYR A 11 36.93 64.06 28.70
CA TYR A 11 35.97 64.99 28.10
C TYR A 11 34.54 64.60 28.46
N ARG A 12 33.87 65.54 29.13
CA ARG A 12 32.44 65.56 29.43
C ARG A 12 31.68 65.98 28.18
N SER A 13 30.54 65.37 27.91
CA SER A 13 29.33 66.03 27.39
C SER A 13 28.23 64.97 27.28
N ALA A 14 27.21 65.03 28.12
CA ALA A 14 26.04 65.92 28.04
C ALA A 14 24.85 65.13 27.47
N ALA A 15 23.84 65.05 28.32
CA ALA A 15 22.53 64.51 28.05
C ALA A 15 21.90 65.08 26.78
N ARG A 16 21.11 64.26 26.07
CA ARG A 16 19.73 64.65 25.77
C ARG A 16 18.87 63.46 25.38
N SER A 17 17.75 63.40 26.09
CA SER A 17 16.54 62.67 25.76
C SER A 17 16.13 62.84 24.30
N LEU A 18 15.60 61.77 23.70
CA LEU A 18 14.49 61.85 22.76
C LEU A 18 13.74 60.53 22.81
N GLY A 19 12.60 60.54 23.50
CA GLY A 19 11.55 59.58 23.22
C GLY A 19 10.99 59.87 21.84
N ALA A 20 10.86 58.84 21.01
CA ALA A 20 10.00 58.85 19.86
C ALA A 20 9.32 57.48 19.76
N LYS A 21 8.01 57.49 20.02
CA LYS A 21 7.09 56.40 19.70
C LYS A 21 6.83 56.43 18.19
N SER A 22 7.07 55.31 17.52
CA SER A 22 6.49 54.94 16.21
C SER A 22 7.00 53.53 15.90
N ALA A 23 6.35 52.65 15.17
CA ALA A 23 4.98 52.47 14.72
C ALA A 23 4.89 50.98 14.39
N GLY A 24 3.68 50.47 14.15
CA GLY A 24 3.38 49.04 14.07
C GLY A 24 4.30 48.22 13.15
N ALA A 25 4.69 47.05 13.66
CA ALA A 25 4.95 45.89 12.84
C ALA A 25 3.99 44.80 13.32
N ALA A 26 2.77 44.82 12.75
CA ALA A 26 1.92 43.65 12.76
C ALA A 26 2.71 42.55 12.03
N THR A 27 3.26 41.61 12.79
CA THR A 27 3.81 40.38 12.23
C THR A 27 2.64 39.63 11.59
N LEU A 28 2.49 39.81 10.28
CA LEU A 28 1.74 38.90 9.43
C LEU A 28 2.41 37.53 9.59
N GLY A 29 1.85 36.72 10.48
CA GLY A 29 2.13 35.30 10.52
C GLY A 29 1.74 34.73 9.18
N LEU A 30 2.72 34.53 8.31
CA LEU A 30 2.61 33.66 7.16
C LEU A 30 2.25 32.28 7.71
N VAL A 31 0.95 31.99 7.76
CA VAL A 31 0.49 30.60 7.76
C VAL A 31 0.93 30.08 6.40
N ALA A 32 2.09 29.45 6.38
CA ALA A 32 2.47 28.56 5.31
C ALA A 32 1.41 27.45 5.32
N VAL A 33 0.38 27.59 4.49
CA VAL A 33 -0.35 26.42 4.01
C VAL A 33 0.69 25.69 3.20
N ALA A 34 1.39 24.75 3.85
CA ALA A 34 2.07 23.70 3.14
C ALA A 34 0.97 23.08 2.27
N ALA A 35 1.00 23.40 0.97
CA ALA A 35 0.27 22.63 0.01
C ALA A 35 0.82 21.22 0.19
N ALA A 36 0.08 20.38 0.92
CA ALA A 36 0.30 18.97 0.92
C ALA A 36 0.18 18.59 -0.56
N VAL A 37 1.31 18.40 -1.23
CA VAL A 37 1.35 17.57 -2.42
C VAL A 37 0.61 16.32 -1.97
N PRO A 38 -0.53 15.95 -2.55
CA PRO A 38 -1.16 14.71 -2.18
C PRO A 38 -0.12 13.64 -2.47
N GLN A 39 0.50 13.12 -1.42
CA GLN A 39 1.14 11.82 -1.47
C GLN A 39 0.03 10.95 -2.03
N ALA A 40 0.18 10.49 -3.27
CA ALA A 40 -0.79 9.60 -3.89
C ALA A 40 -1.01 8.48 -2.88
N SER A 41 -2.12 8.55 -2.16
CA SER A 41 -2.36 7.69 -1.01
C SER A 41 -2.39 6.30 -1.59
N ALA A 42 -1.45 5.43 -1.19
CA ALA A 42 -1.47 4.04 -1.60
C ALA A 42 -2.87 3.49 -1.34
N GLN A 43 -3.65 3.28 -2.40
CA GLN A 43 -4.99 2.75 -2.28
C GLN A 43 -4.83 1.23 -2.34
N ILE A 44 -4.68 0.64 -1.16
CA ILE A 44 -4.61 -0.80 -1.04
C ILE A 44 -6.00 -1.36 -1.30
N VAL A 45 -6.11 -2.20 -2.32
CA VAL A 45 -7.35 -2.88 -2.71
C VAL A 45 -7.31 -4.28 -2.12
N GLY A 46 -8.26 -4.58 -1.23
CA GLY A 46 -8.45 -5.92 -0.68
C GLY A 46 -9.22 -6.82 -1.65
N VAL A 47 -8.79 -8.07 -1.78
CA VAL A 47 -9.38 -9.07 -2.67
C VAL A 47 -9.97 -10.20 -1.83
N THR A 48 -11.26 -10.43 -2.01
CA THR A 48 -11.96 -11.59 -1.46
C THR A 48 -12.10 -12.62 -2.57
N PHE A 49 -11.47 -13.79 -2.39
CA PHE A 49 -11.53 -14.84 -3.39
C PHE A 49 -12.81 -15.66 -3.27
N THR A 50 -13.43 -15.96 -4.42
CA THR A 50 -14.65 -16.76 -4.53
C THR A 50 -14.44 -17.88 -5.56
N GLY A 51 -15.26 -18.93 -5.49
CA GLY A 51 -15.13 -20.11 -6.36
C GLY A 51 -14.20 -21.18 -5.76
N THR A 52 -13.42 -21.86 -6.60
CA THR A 52 -12.60 -23.01 -6.17
C THR A 52 -11.28 -22.55 -5.56
N THR A 53 -11.31 -22.11 -4.31
CA THR A 53 -10.15 -21.56 -3.58
C THR A 53 -9.25 -22.63 -2.93
N THR A 54 -9.62 -23.90 -3.03
CA THR A 54 -8.85 -25.03 -2.51
C THR A 54 -8.38 -25.90 -3.66
N GLY A 55 -7.13 -26.36 -3.59
CA GLY A 55 -6.59 -27.36 -4.50
C GLY A 55 -6.04 -28.56 -3.75
N VAL A 56 -6.17 -29.71 -4.38
CA VAL A 56 -5.62 -31.00 -3.92
C VAL A 56 -4.81 -31.60 -5.05
N ALA A 57 -3.90 -32.49 -4.69
CA ALA A 57 -3.08 -33.28 -5.59
C ALA A 57 -3.86 -34.10 -6.63
N LYS A 58 -4.18 -33.46 -7.76
CA LYS A 58 -4.75 -34.05 -8.98
C LYS A 58 -4.75 -32.95 -10.05
N ALA A 59 -4.48 -33.29 -11.31
CA ALA A 59 -4.31 -32.38 -12.47
C ALA A 59 -5.41 -31.28 -12.60
N ILE A 60 -5.32 -30.26 -11.76
CA ILE A 60 -6.26 -29.14 -11.68
C ILE A 60 -5.40 -27.89 -11.79
N SER A 61 -5.82 -26.99 -12.68
CA SER A 61 -5.31 -25.63 -12.72
C SER A 61 -6.40 -24.71 -12.20
N ASN A 62 -6.12 -24.00 -11.12
CA ASN A 62 -7.01 -22.98 -10.59
C ASN A 62 -6.49 -21.62 -11.04
N PHE A 63 -7.23 -20.95 -11.91
CA PHE A 63 -6.97 -19.61 -12.40
C PHE A 63 -7.66 -18.61 -11.50
N ALA A 64 -6.98 -17.53 -11.13
CA ALA A 64 -7.45 -16.56 -10.17
C ALA A 64 -7.16 -15.13 -10.63
N SER A 65 -8.10 -14.23 -10.38
CA SER A 65 -8.00 -12.81 -10.70
C SER A 65 -7.89 -11.99 -9.42
N MET A 66 -6.90 -11.09 -9.39
CA MET A 66 -6.72 -10.10 -8.33
C MET A 66 -7.72 -8.95 -8.46
N ASP A 67 -8.25 -8.70 -9.65
CA ASP A 67 -9.22 -7.63 -9.89
C ASP A 67 -10.63 -8.04 -9.48
N THR A 68 -11.06 -9.24 -9.87
CA THR A 68 -12.43 -9.71 -9.62
C THR A 68 -12.54 -10.64 -8.40
N GLY A 69 -11.42 -11.20 -7.93
CA GLY A 69 -11.42 -12.24 -6.89
C GLY A 69 -11.99 -13.58 -7.35
N VAL A 70 -12.32 -13.75 -8.63
CA VAL A 70 -12.84 -15.02 -9.14
C VAL A 70 -11.72 -16.06 -9.21
N VAL A 71 -12.02 -17.29 -8.75
CA VAL A 71 -11.16 -18.46 -8.92
C VAL A 71 -11.92 -19.57 -9.65
N ALA A 72 -11.39 -20.00 -10.80
CA ALA A 72 -12.01 -20.99 -11.68
C ALA A 72 -11.04 -22.11 -12.07
N THR A 73 -11.56 -23.26 -12.49
CA THR A 73 -10.75 -24.41 -12.96
C THR A 73 -10.43 -24.35 -14.45
N THR A 74 -10.95 -23.34 -15.15
CA THR A 74 -10.71 -23.06 -16.57
C THR A 74 -10.11 -21.68 -16.70
N ASP A 75 -9.20 -21.52 -17.65
CA ASP A 75 -8.62 -20.21 -17.96
C ASP A 75 -9.72 -19.22 -18.38
N PHE A 76 -9.51 -17.96 -18.03
CA PHE A 76 -10.36 -16.84 -18.40
C PHE A 76 -9.49 -15.61 -18.64
N SER A 77 -9.98 -14.69 -19.49
CA SER A 77 -9.20 -13.58 -20.03
C SER A 77 -8.54 -12.69 -18.98
N ASP A 78 -9.16 -12.58 -17.81
CA ASP A 78 -8.78 -11.64 -16.76
C ASP A 78 -8.10 -12.35 -15.58
N SER A 79 -7.62 -13.58 -15.78
CA SER A 79 -6.87 -14.30 -14.74
C SER A 79 -5.44 -13.77 -14.62
N ASP A 80 -5.01 -13.47 -13.40
CA ASP A 80 -3.65 -12.95 -13.14
C ASP A 80 -2.69 -14.09 -12.78
N PHE A 81 -3.17 -15.14 -12.14
CA PHE A 81 -2.30 -16.26 -11.80
C PHE A 81 -3.05 -17.56 -11.88
N LYS A 82 -2.28 -18.65 -11.99
CA LYS A 82 -2.80 -19.99 -11.83
C LYS A 82 -1.97 -20.76 -10.83
N ILE A 83 -2.64 -21.58 -10.04
CA ILE A 83 -2.02 -22.63 -9.24
C ILE A 83 -2.22 -23.94 -10.01
N VAL A 84 -1.11 -24.60 -10.32
CA VAL A 84 -1.07 -25.89 -11.01
C VAL A 84 -0.69 -26.95 -9.99
N SER A 85 -1.49 -28.01 -9.91
CA SER A 85 -1.19 -29.19 -9.10
C SER A 85 -1.22 -30.41 -10.00
N SER A 86 -0.11 -31.16 -10.08
CA SER A 86 -0.02 -32.35 -10.93
C SER A 86 0.61 -33.52 -10.20
N ASN A 87 0.12 -34.72 -10.53
CA ASN A 87 0.79 -35.97 -10.20
C ASN A 87 1.57 -36.38 -11.45
N ASP A 88 2.89 -36.52 -11.36
CA ASP A 88 3.61 -37.23 -12.42
C ASP A 88 3.57 -38.72 -12.09
N SER A 89 3.04 -39.51 -13.03
CA SER A 89 2.66 -40.93 -12.88
C SER A 89 3.80 -41.88 -12.49
N ARG A 90 5.04 -41.39 -12.43
CA ARG A 90 6.21 -42.20 -12.07
C ARG A 90 6.78 -41.89 -10.69
N ASP A 91 6.55 -40.72 -10.09
CA ASP A 91 7.49 -40.23 -9.08
C ASP A 91 6.93 -39.31 -7.97
N GLY A 92 5.79 -38.64 -8.08
CA GLY A 92 5.25 -37.91 -6.91
C GLY A 92 4.38 -36.71 -7.23
N PHE A 93 4.10 -35.93 -6.19
CA PHE A 93 3.25 -34.74 -6.27
C PHE A 93 4.07 -33.46 -6.43
N TRP A 94 3.57 -32.53 -7.25
CA TRP A 94 4.12 -31.18 -7.38
C TRP A 94 3.01 -30.13 -7.48
N SER A 95 3.24 -28.98 -6.83
CA SER A 95 2.45 -27.77 -6.97
C SER A 95 3.31 -26.55 -7.23
N ALA A 96 2.85 -25.74 -8.19
CA ALA A 96 3.48 -24.48 -8.50
C ALA A 96 2.46 -23.44 -8.91
N LEU A 97 2.87 -22.19 -8.80
CA LEU A 97 2.18 -21.06 -9.35
C LEU A 97 2.82 -20.65 -10.68
N ARG A 98 2.00 -20.07 -11.56
CA ARG A 98 2.46 -19.26 -12.68
C ARG A 98 1.65 -17.99 -12.74
N GLY A 99 2.27 -16.91 -13.21
CA GLY A 99 1.49 -15.81 -13.73
C GLY A 99 0.69 -16.25 -14.96
N ALA A 100 -0.50 -15.70 -15.11
CA ALA A 100 -1.31 -15.76 -16.31
C ALA A 100 -1.34 -14.35 -16.94
N HIS A 101 -1.57 -14.29 -18.26
CA HIS A 101 -1.80 -13.04 -19.01
C HIS A 101 -0.82 -11.89 -18.70
N GLY A 102 0.48 -12.22 -18.54
CA GLY A 102 1.56 -11.25 -18.33
C GLY A 102 1.93 -10.96 -16.87
N ALA A 103 1.26 -11.59 -15.91
CA ALA A 103 1.66 -11.54 -14.52
C ALA A 103 2.89 -12.43 -14.23
N SER A 104 3.43 -12.30 -13.03
CA SER A 104 4.60 -13.04 -12.55
C SER A 104 4.54 -13.23 -11.04
N ILE A 105 5.15 -14.32 -10.57
CA ILE A 105 5.11 -14.76 -9.17
C ILE A 105 6.47 -14.53 -8.53
N ALA A 106 6.48 -14.11 -7.26
CA ALA A 106 7.70 -13.88 -6.53
C ALA A 106 8.44 -15.21 -6.23
N THR A 107 9.74 -15.24 -6.53
CA THR A 107 10.60 -16.40 -6.30
C THR A 107 11.83 -16.04 -5.47
N LEU A 108 12.47 -17.04 -4.86
CA LEU A 108 13.69 -16.83 -4.08
C LEU A 108 14.85 -16.34 -4.95
N SER A 109 14.94 -16.85 -6.18
CA SER A 109 15.87 -16.36 -7.19
C SER A 109 15.35 -16.67 -8.59
N LEU A 110 16.03 -16.17 -9.62
CA LEU A 110 15.71 -16.50 -11.02
C LEU A 110 16.13 -17.93 -11.40
N SER A 111 17.08 -18.52 -10.69
CA SER A 111 17.60 -19.87 -10.94
C SER A 111 16.91 -20.94 -10.08
N GLN A 112 16.31 -20.53 -8.97
CA GLN A 112 15.53 -21.39 -8.10
C GLN A 112 14.07 -20.99 -8.21
N SER A 113 13.31 -21.78 -8.96
CA SER A 113 11.87 -21.63 -9.15
C SER A 113 11.06 -21.81 -7.85
N ALA A 114 11.62 -21.70 -6.66
CA ALA A 114 10.85 -21.80 -5.41
C ALA A 114 10.06 -20.50 -5.14
N ALA A 115 8.76 -20.63 -4.90
CA ALA A 115 7.87 -19.52 -4.56
C ALA A 115 8.23 -18.93 -3.20
N THR A 116 8.50 -17.63 -3.09
CA THR A 116 8.86 -17.03 -1.80
C THR A 116 7.66 -16.98 -0.86
N ASN A 117 7.80 -17.56 0.34
CA ASN A 117 6.86 -17.32 1.44
C ASN A 117 7.27 -16.07 2.23
N PHE A 118 6.62 -14.94 1.97
CA PHE A 118 6.88 -13.70 2.69
C PHE A 118 6.27 -13.72 4.08
N ALA A 119 7.05 -13.30 5.08
CA ALA A 119 6.53 -12.96 6.39
C ALA A 119 5.61 -11.72 6.31
N LYS A 120 4.67 -11.61 7.25
CA LYS A 120 3.83 -10.40 7.38
C LYS A 120 4.73 -9.15 7.49
N ASN A 121 4.31 -8.07 6.85
CA ASN A 121 5.02 -6.79 6.75
C ASN A 121 6.30 -6.80 5.88
N ALA A 122 6.66 -7.91 5.25
CA ALA A 122 7.75 -7.90 4.28
C ALA A 122 7.35 -7.07 3.05
N VAL A 123 8.30 -6.31 2.49
CA VAL A 123 8.05 -5.46 1.32
C VAL A 123 8.00 -6.32 0.05
N ILE A 124 6.92 -6.14 -0.71
CA ILE A 124 6.75 -6.70 -2.06
C ILE A 124 6.67 -5.53 -3.03
N GLY A 125 7.61 -5.44 -3.97
CA GLY A 125 7.72 -4.30 -4.87
C GLY A 125 8.78 -4.48 -5.94
N SER A 126 9.28 -3.39 -6.50
CA SER A 126 10.27 -3.41 -7.59
C SER A 126 11.59 -4.13 -7.25
N GLY A 127 11.97 -4.19 -5.97
CA GLY A 127 13.14 -4.93 -5.50
C GLY A 127 12.90 -6.44 -5.32
N THR A 128 11.66 -6.91 -5.43
CA THR A 128 11.33 -8.33 -5.31
C THR A 128 11.67 -9.07 -6.61
N THR A 129 12.26 -10.26 -6.51
CA THR A 129 12.50 -11.11 -7.67
C THR A 129 11.19 -11.77 -8.10
N PHE A 130 10.80 -11.58 -9.37
CA PHE A 130 9.63 -12.20 -9.97
C PHE A 130 10.01 -13.05 -11.16
N SER A 131 9.31 -14.16 -11.32
CA SER A 131 9.46 -15.08 -12.44
C SER A 131 8.15 -15.19 -13.22
N THR A 132 8.24 -15.15 -14.54
CA THR A 132 7.15 -15.55 -15.46
C THR A 132 7.10 -17.06 -15.64
N ASN A 133 8.10 -17.79 -15.12
CA ASN A 133 8.12 -19.25 -15.10
C ASN A 133 7.28 -19.82 -13.94
N TYR A 134 7.46 -21.12 -13.64
CA TYR A 134 6.86 -21.72 -12.45
C TYR A 134 7.54 -21.20 -11.17
N ALA A 135 6.72 -21.03 -10.14
CA ALA A 135 7.11 -20.79 -8.76
C ALA A 135 6.56 -21.95 -7.89
N GLU A 136 7.41 -22.90 -7.53
CA GLU A 136 7.12 -24.14 -6.81
C GLU A 136 6.79 -23.86 -5.34
N LEU A 137 5.66 -24.38 -4.88
CA LEU A 137 5.32 -24.46 -3.45
C LEU A 137 5.97 -25.71 -2.84
N ASN A 138 6.14 -26.75 -3.63
CA ASN A 138 6.95 -27.93 -3.35
C ASN A 138 7.53 -28.50 -4.65
N SER A 139 8.66 -29.19 -4.56
CA SER A 139 9.25 -29.95 -5.66
C SER A 139 9.26 -31.45 -5.36
N TYR A 140 9.28 -32.25 -6.42
CA TYR A 140 9.58 -33.67 -6.31
C TYR A 140 10.93 -33.87 -5.58
N GLY A 141 10.96 -34.73 -4.55
CA GLY A 141 12.15 -34.95 -3.72
C GLY A 141 12.36 -33.94 -2.57
N GLY A 142 11.44 -32.99 -2.35
CA GLY A 142 11.36 -32.18 -1.12
C GLY A 142 12.31 -30.96 -1.04
N THR A 143 12.96 -30.57 -2.13
CA THR A 143 14.06 -29.59 -2.10
C THR A 143 13.69 -28.14 -2.44
N ALA A 144 12.44 -27.79 -2.72
CA ALA A 144 12.09 -26.42 -3.12
C ALA A 144 10.81 -25.84 -2.47
N ALA A 145 10.43 -26.29 -1.28
CA ALA A 145 9.41 -25.58 -0.51
C ALA A 145 10.06 -24.45 0.28
N ALA A 146 10.14 -23.25 -0.32
CA ALA A 146 10.69 -22.03 0.29
C ALA A 146 9.83 -21.50 1.46
N GLY A 147 9.66 -22.33 2.49
CA GLY A 147 8.83 -22.07 3.65
C GLY A 147 7.36 -22.45 3.49
N TRP A 148 7.00 -23.26 2.49
CA TRP A 148 5.59 -23.63 2.22
C TRP A 148 5.15 -24.99 2.80
N ILE A 149 6.00 -25.72 3.51
CA ILE A 149 5.57 -26.95 4.19
C ILE A 149 4.81 -26.59 5.48
N ASN A 150 3.57 -27.07 5.63
CA ASN A 150 2.70 -26.82 6.77
C ASN A 150 2.62 -25.33 7.16
N ALA A 151 2.47 -24.47 6.16
CA ALA A 151 2.67 -23.05 6.31
C ALA A 151 1.39 -22.25 6.05
N THR A 152 1.31 -21.09 6.66
CA THR A 152 0.39 -20.03 6.24
C THR A 152 1.17 -18.76 6.07
N GLY A 153 1.11 -18.16 4.89
CA GLY A 153 1.97 -17.03 4.57
C GLY A 153 1.53 -16.29 3.32
N TYR A 154 2.39 -15.40 2.84
CA TYR A 154 2.06 -14.45 1.79
C TYR A 154 2.92 -14.72 0.56
N LEU A 155 2.25 -14.94 -0.56
CA LEU A 155 2.89 -15.02 -1.86
C LEU A 155 2.86 -13.65 -2.54
N GLY A 156 3.99 -13.20 -3.09
CA GLY A 156 4.05 -11.98 -3.88
C GLY A 156 3.63 -12.18 -5.34
N ILE A 157 2.84 -11.25 -5.87
CA ILE A 157 2.44 -11.20 -7.28
C ILE A 157 2.77 -9.83 -7.88
N LYS A 158 3.20 -9.84 -9.15
CA LYS A 158 3.35 -8.66 -10.00
C LYS A 158 2.55 -8.86 -11.27
N PHE A 159 1.68 -7.91 -11.58
CA PHE A 159 0.76 -7.97 -12.71
C PHE A 159 0.57 -6.57 -13.30
N SER A 160 0.01 -6.49 -14.50
CA SER A 160 -0.20 -5.21 -15.19
C SER A 160 -1.67 -4.99 -15.45
N THR A 161 -2.23 -3.90 -14.91
CA THR A 161 -3.63 -3.50 -15.13
C THR A 161 -3.69 -2.00 -15.36
N GLY A 162 -4.67 -1.52 -16.14
CA GLY A 162 -4.83 -0.09 -16.40
C GLY A 162 -3.60 0.63 -17.01
N GLY A 163 -2.68 -0.10 -17.64
CA GLY A 163 -1.43 0.44 -18.20
C GLY A 163 -0.27 0.62 -17.21
N GLY A 164 -0.40 0.17 -15.96
CA GLY A 164 0.63 0.23 -14.93
C GLY A 164 0.99 -1.15 -14.35
N VAL A 165 2.19 -1.27 -13.78
CA VAL A 165 2.60 -2.45 -13.01
C VAL A 165 2.11 -2.31 -11.58
N HIS A 166 1.48 -3.35 -11.05
CA HIS A 166 0.97 -3.42 -9.68
C HIS A 166 1.61 -4.58 -8.92
N TYR A 167 1.77 -4.38 -7.62
CA TYR A 167 2.30 -5.37 -6.70
C TYR A 167 1.23 -5.77 -5.70
N GLY A 168 1.11 -7.07 -5.45
CA GLY A 168 0.13 -7.64 -4.55
C GLY A 168 0.68 -8.79 -3.72
N TRP A 169 -0.14 -9.23 -2.78
CA TRP A 169 0.07 -10.45 -2.03
C TRP A 169 -1.19 -11.33 -2.05
N ILE A 170 -0.97 -12.64 -1.99
CA ILE A 170 -2.02 -13.65 -1.81
C ILE A 170 -1.66 -14.44 -0.56
N LYS A 171 -2.59 -14.53 0.38
CA LYS A 171 -2.43 -15.35 1.58
C LYS A 171 -2.81 -16.79 1.26
N LEU A 172 -1.83 -17.67 1.36
CA LEU A 172 -1.99 -19.10 1.11
C LEU A 172 -1.77 -19.89 2.40
N GLN A 173 -2.53 -20.96 2.57
CA GLN A 173 -2.29 -22.00 3.55
C GLN A 173 -2.00 -23.31 2.83
N THR A 174 -1.03 -24.08 3.33
CA THR A 174 -0.61 -25.36 2.79
C THR A 174 -0.58 -26.44 3.87
N ASN A 175 -0.69 -27.70 3.46
CA ASN A 175 -0.60 -28.86 4.35
C ASN A 175 0.86 -29.34 4.55
N SER A 176 1.04 -30.49 5.23
CA SER A 176 2.33 -31.04 5.69
C SER A 176 3.35 -31.39 4.61
N ASP A 177 2.96 -31.40 3.34
CA ASP A 177 3.83 -31.65 2.19
C ASP A 177 3.62 -30.60 1.09
N ALA A 178 2.86 -29.53 1.40
CA ALA A 178 2.35 -28.54 0.45
C ALA A 178 1.65 -29.14 -0.78
N SER A 179 1.06 -30.33 -0.63
CA SER A 179 0.23 -30.95 -1.68
C SER A 179 -1.20 -30.48 -1.78
N GLN A 180 -1.62 -29.78 -0.75
CA GLN A 180 -2.91 -29.13 -0.68
C GLN A 180 -2.68 -27.68 -0.31
N TRP A 181 -3.49 -26.82 -0.90
CA TRP A 181 -3.42 -25.40 -0.66
C TRP A 181 -4.81 -24.79 -0.58
N THR A 182 -4.91 -23.69 0.15
CA THR A 182 -6.13 -22.88 0.27
C THR A 182 -5.77 -21.41 0.10
N ILE A 183 -6.45 -20.72 -0.81
CA ILE A 183 -6.40 -19.27 -0.94
C ILE A 183 -7.32 -18.66 0.11
N LEU A 184 -6.75 -17.84 1.00
CA LEU A 184 -7.49 -17.23 2.11
C LEU A 184 -7.94 -15.80 1.79
N SER A 185 -7.06 -14.98 1.23
CA SER A 185 -7.32 -13.58 0.90
C SER A 185 -6.21 -13.01 0.03
N GLY A 186 -6.41 -11.82 -0.53
CA GLY A 186 -5.35 -11.08 -1.23
C GLY A 186 -5.48 -9.58 -1.05
N ALA A 187 -4.46 -8.84 -1.46
CA ALA A 187 -4.54 -7.42 -1.68
C ALA A 187 -3.47 -6.95 -2.66
N TYR A 188 -3.67 -5.78 -3.27
CA TYR A 188 -2.67 -5.14 -4.11
C TYR A 188 -2.66 -3.62 -3.94
N ASN A 189 -1.57 -2.97 -4.35
CA ASN A 189 -1.49 -1.53 -4.41
C ASN A 189 -1.98 -1.03 -5.77
N SER A 190 -3.09 -0.28 -5.80
CA SER A 190 -3.65 0.23 -7.06
C SER A 190 -2.86 1.42 -7.63
N VAL A 191 -1.89 1.96 -6.89
CA VAL A 191 -0.97 2.96 -7.43
C VAL A 191 0.17 2.25 -8.15
N ALA A 192 0.30 2.53 -9.45
CA ALA A 192 1.30 1.89 -10.29
C ALA A 192 2.73 2.05 -9.72
N ASN A 193 3.51 0.97 -9.81
CA ASN A 193 4.89 0.84 -9.35
C ASN A 193 5.11 1.02 -7.84
N GLN A 194 4.06 1.15 -7.04
CA GLN A 194 4.18 1.28 -5.58
C GLN A 194 4.18 -0.09 -4.90
N SER A 195 5.09 -0.25 -3.94
CA SER A 195 5.19 -1.48 -3.15
C SER A 195 3.98 -1.68 -2.24
N ILE A 196 3.84 -2.90 -1.75
CA ILE A 196 2.86 -3.29 -0.73
C ILE A 196 3.57 -4.09 0.36
N LEU A 197 3.13 -3.97 1.60
CA LEU A 197 3.58 -4.86 2.67
C LEU A 197 2.74 -6.14 2.65
N ALA A 198 3.38 -7.30 2.80
CA ALA A 198 2.69 -8.58 2.92
C ALA A 198 1.67 -8.56 4.07
N GLY A 199 0.40 -8.84 3.76
CA GLY A 199 -0.69 -8.78 4.74
C GLY A 199 -1.20 -7.38 5.06
N GLN A 200 -0.78 -6.35 4.32
CA GLN A 200 -1.36 -5.01 4.40
C GLN A 200 -2.80 -5.05 3.89
N ALA A 201 -3.74 -4.75 4.78
CA ALA A 201 -5.15 -4.64 4.44
C ALA A 201 -5.46 -3.29 3.80
N ALA A 202 -6.58 -3.22 3.08
CA ALA A 202 -7.17 -1.95 2.67
C ALA A 202 -7.39 -1.09 3.92
N THR A 203 -6.77 0.08 3.97
CA THR A 203 -7.16 1.08 4.97
C THR A 203 -8.57 1.54 4.60
N PRO A 204 -9.54 1.56 5.54
CA PRO A 204 -10.78 2.27 5.32
C PRO A 204 -10.38 3.70 4.94
N VAL A 205 -10.67 4.11 3.70
CA VAL A 205 -10.48 5.50 3.31
C VAL A 205 -11.31 6.31 4.30
N PRO A 206 -10.70 7.17 5.15
CA PRO A 206 -11.50 8.07 5.96
C PRO A 206 -12.31 8.91 4.99
N GLU A 207 -13.64 8.80 5.03
CA GLU A 207 -14.50 9.66 4.22
C GLU A 207 -14.00 11.09 4.41
N PRO A 208 -13.61 11.79 3.33
CA PRO A 208 -12.93 13.05 3.49
C PRO A 208 -13.87 13.97 4.26
N ALA A 209 -13.38 14.48 5.39
CA ALA A 209 -14.14 15.35 6.29
C ALA A 209 -14.76 16.57 5.57
N THR A 210 -14.34 16.85 4.34
CA THR A 210 -14.94 17.82 3.42
C THR A 210 -16.42 17.54 3.13
N SER A 211 -16.86 16.28 3.00
CA SER A 211 -18.27 15.96 2.73
C SER A 211 -19.17 16.29 3.93
N ALA A 212 -18.75 15.92 5.14
CA ALA A 212 -19.46 16.26 6.37
C ALA A 212 -19.39 17.77 6.68
N ALA A 213 -18.25 18.41 6.41
CA ALA A 213 -18.08 19.86 6.58
C ALA A 213 -18.94 20.66 5.58
N LEU A 214 -19.01 20.25 4.31
CA LEU A 214 -19.89 20.87 3.32
C LEU A 214 -21.37 20.66 3.66
N LEU A 215 -21.74 19.48 4.15
CA LEU A 215 -23.09 19.21 4.62
C LEU A 215 -23.46 20.09 5.84
N ALA A 216 -22.55 20.24 6.80
CA ALA A 216 -22.74 21.10 7.98
C ALA A 216 -22.84 22.59 7.60
N LEU A 217 -22.02 23.05 6.65
CA LEU A 217 -22.08 24.41 6.11
C LEU A 217 -23.37 24.66 5.33
N GLY A 218 -23.83 23.67 4.54
CA GLY A 218 -25.12 23.72 3.85
C GLY A 218 -26.30 23.81 4.83
N ALA A 219 -26.27 23.04 5.91
CA ALA A 219 -27.28 23.07 6.95
C ALA A 219 -27.29 24.42 7.71
N ALA A 220 -26.12 24.95 8.06
CA ALA A 220 -25.98 26.25 8.71
C ALA A 220 -26.48 27.40 7.82
N GLY A 221 -26.16 27.37 6.53
CA GLY A 221 -26.66 28.32 5.54
C GLY A 221 -28.19 28.30 5.41
N LEU A 222 -28.80 27.10 5.44
CA LEU A 222 -30.26 26.95 5.38
C LEU A 222 -30.96 27.51 6.62
N VAL A 223 -30.38 27.31 7.81
CA VAL A 223 -30.91 27.85 9.07
C VAL A 223 -30.84 29.38 9.08
N ALA A 224 -29.70 29.95 8.67
CA ALA A 224 -29.54 31.41 8.56
C ALA A 224 -30.53 32.04 7.57
N TYR A 225 -30.78 31.38 6.43
CA TYR A 225 -31.77 31.83 5.44
C TYR A 225 -33.21 31.84 6.00
N ARG A 226 -33.59 30.79 6.76
CA ARG A 226 -34.92 30.70 7.38
C ARG A 226 -35.15 31.78 8.44
N GLN A 227 -34.12 32.14 9.22
CA GLN A 227 -34.21 33.20 10.21
C GLN A 227 -34.43 34.58 9.56
N ARG A 228 -33.72 34.89 8.46
CA ARG A 228 -33.90 36.16 7.73
C ARG A 228 -35.33 36.33 7.19
N LYS A 229 -35.95 35.28 6.64
CA LYS A 229 -37.34 35.35 6.15
C LYS A 229 -38.38 35.57 7.26
N LYS A 230 -38.14 35.08 8.48
CA LYS A 230 -39.04 35.33 9.61
C LYS A 230 -38.97 36.79 10.06
N LEU A 231 -37.77 37.37 10.11
CA LEU A 231 -37.58 38.77 10.49
C LEU A 231 -38.18 39.74 9.46
N GLN A 232 -38.05 39.45 8.16
CA GLN A 232 -38.66 40.26 7.11
C GLN A 232 -40.20 40.22 7.10
N ARG A 233 -40.80 39.12 7.57
CA ARG A 233 -42.26 38.98 7.74
C ARG A 233 -42.80 39.62 9.02
N ALA A 234 -41.95 39.89 10.00
CA ALA A 234 -42.33 40.56 11.25
C ALA A 234 -42.20 42.09 11.17
N ALA A 235 -41.54 42.60 10.12
CA ALA A 235 -41.32 44.02 9.88
C ALA A 235 -42.25 44.62 8.80
N ALA A 236 -43.20 43.83 8.29
CA ALA A 236 -44.26 44.22 7.35
C ALA A 236 -45.61 44.08 8.05
#